data_AF-A0A8E0S2F3-F1
#
_entry.id   AF-A0A8E0S2F3-F1
#
_cell.length_a   1.000
_cell.length_b   1.000
_cell.length_c   1.000
_cell.angle_alpha   90.00
_cell.angle_beta   90.00
_cell.angle_gamma   90.00
#
_symmetry.space_group_name_H-M   'P 1'
#
loop_
_entity.id
_entity.type
_entity.pdbx_description
1 polymer ?
#
loop_
_entity_poly.entity_id
_entity_poly.type
_entity_poly.pdbx_seq_one_letter_code
_entity_poly.pdbx_strand_id
1 'polypeptide(L)'
;MCNRFVISSLRFVVLLLLYQLSHGLTGNERQIFLGEHNKYRKMLMQGLVPGQPRAAPMQMLTWDDELARKAQLLANKCQVGHDSLEERQTKAFYWVGQNWAGARSISGAVRIWFDEHKDYSYRSNTCKAGKTCGHYTQIAWATTQKLGCGYQKCTGRNFPFGGSVVCNYGPGSVI
;
A
#
# COMPACT_ATOMS: atom_id res chain seq x y z
N MET A 1 46.61 -24.70 29.41
CA MET A 1 46.33 -23.90 28.20
C MET A 1 44.89 -24.15 27.77
N CYS A 2 43.97 -23.21 28.02
CA CYS A 2 42.64 -23.23 27.41
C CYS A 2 42.25 -21.78 27.11
N ASN A 3 42.36 -21.40 25.85
CA ASN A 3 42.18 -20.04 25.36
C ASN A 3 40.66 -19.77 25.24
N ARG A 4 40.11 -18.89 26.07
CA ARG A 4 38.71 -18.46 25.96
C ARG A 4 38.59 -17.51 24.77
N PHE A 5 37.99 -18.00 23.68
CA PHE A 5 37.50 -17.16 22.59
C PHE A 5 36.35 -16.27 23.09
N VAL A 6 36.63 -14.99 23.32
CA VAL A 6 35.61 -13.95 23.44
C VAL A 6 35.18 -13.59 22.02
N ILE A 7 34.14 -14.24 21.51
CA ILE A 7 33.51 -13.83 20.26
C ILE A 7 32.77 -12.51 20.55
N SER A 8 33.26 -11.43 19.94
CA SER A 8 32.72 -10.07 20.06
C SER A 8 31.22 -10.03 19.78
N SER A 9 30.45 -9.75 20.84
CA SER A 9 28.99 -9.60 20.85
C SER A 9 28.48 -8.43 19.99
N LEU A 10 29.36 -7.52 19.57
CA LEU A 10 28.99 -6.33 18.80
C LEU A 10 28.51 -6.65 17.37
N ARG A 11 29.09 -7.67 16.71
CA ARG A 11 28.71 -8.04 15.32
C ARG A 11 27.32 -8.67 15.25
N PHE A 12 26.94 -9.45 16.27
CA PHE A 12 25.61 -10.07 16.35
C PHE A 12 24.50 -9.05 16.63
N VAL A 13 24.77 -8.06 17.48
CA VAL A 13 23.81 -6.99 17.80
C VAL A 13 23.58 -6.08 16.59
N VAL A 14 24.62 -5.75 15.82
CA VAL A 14 24.47 -4.97 14.57
C VAL A 14 23.67 -5.76 13.52
N LEU A 15 23.91 -7.06 13.36
CA LEU A 15 23.12 -7.91 12.46
C LEU A 15 21.64 -8.01 12.88
N LEU A 16 21.35 -8.10 14.18
CA LEU A 16 19.98 -8.09 14.70
C LEU A 16 19.27 -6.73 14.52
N LEU A 17 19.98 -5.62 14.71
CA LEU A 17 19.44 -4.27 14.48
C LEU A 17 19.15 -4.00 13.00
N LEU A 18 19.99 -4.53 12.09
CA LEU A 18 19.74 -4.47 10.65
C LEU A 18 18.62 -5.42 10.20
N TYR A 19 18.43 -6.55 10.88
CA TYR A 19 17.33 -7.49 10.62
C TYR A 19 15.95 -6.92 11.02
N GLN A 20 15.88 -6.13 12.10
CA GLN A 20 14.63 -5.47 12.49
C GLN A 20 14.18 -4.38 11.50
N LEU A 21 15.13 -3.77 10.77
CA LEU A 21 14.84 -2.78 9.74
C LEU A 21 14.42 -3.39 8.38
N SER A 22 14.61 -4.70 8.20
CA SER A 22 14.41 -5.40 6.92
C SER A 22 13.26 -6.40 6.91
N HIS A 23 12.32 -6.34 7.85
CA HIS A 23 11.09 -7.12 7.78
C HIS A 23 10.22 -6.61 6.62
N GLY A 24 10.58 -7.00 5.40
CA GLY A 24 9.69 -6.98 4.26
C GLY A 24 8.45 -7.81 4.58
N LEU A 25 7.35 -7.47 3.91
CA LEU A 25 6.08 -8.16 4.05
C LEU A 25 6.28 -9.68 4.06
N THR A 26 5.69 -10.35 5.04
CA THR A 26 5.56 -11.81 5.01
C THR A 26 4.79 -12.22 3.75
N GLY A 27 5.06 -13.41 3.20
CA GLY A 27 4.37 -13.88 1.99
C GLY A 27 2.83 -13.82 2.09
N ASN A 28 2.30 -13.91 3.31
CA ASN A 28 0.88 -13.77 3.62
C ASN A 28 0.36 -12.34 3.40
N GLU A 29 1.11 -11.32 3.79
CA GLU A 29 0.69 -9.92 3.66
C GLU A 29 0.62 -9.48 2.20
N ARG A 30 1.59 -9.88 1.37
CA ARG A 30 1.56 -9.68 -0.09
C ARG A 30 0.26 -10.24 -0.69
N GLN A 31 -0.12 -11.46 -0.31
CA GLN A 31 -1.33 -12.10 -0.82
C GLN A 31 -2.59 -11.36 -0.37
N ILE A 32 -2.64 -10.85 0.86
CA ILE A 32 -3.77 -10.06 1.35
C ILE A 32 -3.90 -8.76 0.56
N PHE A 33 -2.80 -8.00 0.38
CA PHE A 33 -2.82 -6.78 -0.42
C PHE A 33 -3.33 -7.05 -1.83
N LEU A 34 -2.67 -7.97 -2.55
CA LEU A 34 -3.03 -8.25 -3.94
C LEU A 34 -4.44 -8.83 -4.08
N GLY A 35 -4.83 -9.69 -3.13
CA GLY A 35 -6.13 -10.34 -3.07
C GLY A 35 -7.28 -9.35 -2.89
N GLU A 36 -7.19 -8.44 -1.92
CA GLU A 36 -8.25 -7.43 -1.69
C GLU A 36 -8.37 -6.46 -2.87
N HIS A 37 -7.25 -5.98 -3.43
CA HIS A 37 -7.28 -5.09 -4.60
C HIS A 37 -7.95 -5.77 -5.80
N ASN A 38 -7.54 -7.00 -6.13
CA ASN A 38 -8.08 -7.71 -7.27
C ASN A 38 -9.53 -8.15 -7.05
N LYS A 39 -9.92 -8.49 -5.82
CA LYS A 39 -11.32 -8.71 -5.44
C LYS A 39 -12.17 -7.48 -5.76
N TYR A 40 -11.74 -6.29 -5.35
CA TYR A 40 -12.48 -5.06 -5.61
C TYR A 40 -12.54 -4.67 -7.10
N ARG A 41 -11.43 -4.81 -7.83
CA ARG A 41 -11.42 -4.64 -9.30
C ARG A 41 -12.38 -5.62 -9.99
N LYS A 42 -12.43 -6.88 -9.53
CA LYS A 42 -13.39 -7.87 -10.04
C LYS A 42 -14.84 -7.47 -9.75
N MET A 43 -15.15 -7.01 -8.54
CA MET A 43 -16.49 -6.54 -8.20
C MET A 43 -16.94 -5.40 -9.11
N LEU A 44 -16.05 -4.45 -9.42
CA LEU A 44 -16.33 -3.35 -10.37
C LEU A 44 -16.64 -3.88 -11.79
N MET A 45 -15.84 -4.80 -12.31
CA MET A 45 -16.06 -5.42 -13.63
C MET A 45 -17.36 -6.24 -13.70
N GLN A 46 -17.80 -6.78 -12.56
CA GLN A 46 -19.05 -7.52 -12.42
C GLN A 46 -20.27 -6.61 -12.18
N GLY A 47 -20.08 -5.30 -11.98
CA GLY A 47 -21.18 -4.37 -11.66
C GLY A 47 -21.80 -4.59 -10.29
N LEU A 48 -21.04 -5.14 -9.34
CA LEU A 48 -21.51 -5.50 -8.00
C LEU A 48 -21.31 -4.38 -6.95
N VAL A 49 -20.82 -3.22 -7.37
CA VAL A 49 -20.46 -2.10 -6.49
C VAL A 49 -21.58 -1.07 -6.50
N PRO A 50 -22.33 -0.88 -5.39
CA PRO A 50 -23.42 0.07 -5.34
C PRO A 50 -22.98 1.49 -5.67
N GLY A 51 -23.77 2.20 -6.47
CA GLY A 51 -23.51 3.58 -6.87
C GLY A 51 -22.41 3.75 -7.93
N GLN A 52 -21.84 2.66 -8.45
CA GLN A 52 -20.81 2.70 -9.50
C GLN A 52 -21.30 1.98 -10.76
N PRO A 53 -20.96 2.47 -11.96
CA PRO A 53 -21.25 1.75 -13.18
C PRO A 53 -20.42 0.47 -13.25
N ARG A 54 -20.90 -0.51 -14.04
CA ARG A 54 -20.09 -1.67 -14.39
C ARG A 54 -18.84 -1.21 -15.14
N ALA A 55 -17.67 -1.55 -14.63
CA ALA A 55 -16.42 -1.22 -15.27
C ALA A 55 -16.22 -2.07 -16.53
N ALA A 56 -15.58 -1.47 -17.54
CA ALA A 56 -15.01 -2.24 -18.65
C ALA A 56 -13.95 -3.23 -18.14
N PRO A 57 -13.62 -4.29 -18.90
CA PRO A 57 -12.55 -5.20 -18.55
C PRO A 57 -11.26 -4.44 -18.24
N MET A 58 -10.69 -4.68 -17.06
CA MET A 58 -9.41 -4.11 -16.64
C MET A 58 -8.50 -5.21 -16.11
N GLN A 59 -7.19 -5.03 -16.30
CA GLN A 59 -6.21 -6.03 -15.90
C GLN A 59 -6.22 -6.20 -14.36
N MET A 60 -6.11 -7.44 -13.90
CA MET A 60 -5.84 -7.72 -12.49
C MET A 60 -4.41 -7.32 -12.17
N LEU A 61 -4.21 -6.67 -11.03
CA LEU A 61 -2.89 -6.22 -10.60
C LEU A 61 -1.97 -7.41 -10.39
N THR A 62 -0.71 -7.21 -10.73
CA THR A 62 0.38 -8.13 -10.39
C THR A 62 1.36 -7.44 -9.45
N TRP A 63 2.04 -8.22 -8.63
CA TRP A 63 2.97 -7.67 -7.64
C TRP A 63 4.25 -7.15 -8.30
N ASP A 64 4.81 -6.09 -7.72
CA ASP A 64 6.11 -5.52 -8.07
C ASP A 64 6.93 -5.26 -6.80
N ASP A 65 8.11 -5.87 -6.72
CA ASP A 65 8.94 -5.83 -5.53
C ASP A 65 9.64 -4.48 -5.33
N GLU A 66 9.88 -3.70 -6.39
CA GLU A 66 10.50 -2.37 -6.27
C GLU A 66 9.48 -1.37 -5.70
N LEU A 67 8.24 -1.40 -6.22
CA LEU A 67 7.13 -0.62 -5.66
C LEU A 67 6.90 -0.98 -4.19
N ALA A 68 6.92 -2.27 -3.85
CA ALA A 68 6.70 -2.76 -2.49
C ALA A 68 7.80 -2.32 -1.53
N ARG A 69 9.06 -2.44 -1.94
CA ARG A 69 10.20 -1.99 -1.15
C ARG A 69 10.09 -0.50 -0.84
N LYS A 70 9.72 0.33 -1.81
CA LYS A 70 9.53 1.78 -1.61
C LYS A 70 8.32 2.09 -0.72
N ALA A 71 7.20 1.39 -0.89
CA ALA A 71 6.05 1.51 0.00
C ALA A 71 6.40 1.14 1.45
N GLN A 72 7.20 0.08 1.65
CA GLN A 72 7.68 -0.33 2.96
C GLN A 72 8.61 0.70 3.59
N LEU A 73 9.46 1.37 2.80
CA LEU A 73 10.28 2.47 3.32
C LEU A 73 9.43 3.60 3.91
N LEU A 74 8.34 3.99 3.25
CA LEU A 74 7.41 4.98 3.80
C LEU A 74 6.65 4.43 5.02
N ALA A 75 6.17 3.19 4.97
CA ALA A 75 5.47 2.56 6.10
C ALA A 75 6.36 2.57 7.36
N ASN A 76 7.64 2.23 7.22
CA ASN A 76 8.62 2.19 8.29
C ASN A 76 8.84 3.54 8.98
N LYS A 77 8.60 4.67 8.29
CA LYS A 77 8.75 6.01 8.88
C LYS A 77 7.72 6.26 9.99
N CYS A 78 6.61 5.52 10.02
CA CYS A 78 5.48 5.80 10.92
C CYS A 78 5.10 7.29 10.94
N GLN A 79 4.90 7.85 9.74
CA GLN A 79 4.46 9.22 9.52
C GLN A 79 3.17 9.23 8.73
N VAL A 80 2.36 10.27 8.94
CA VAL A 80 1.07 10.44 8.28
C VAL A 80 1.29 11.03 6.89
N GLY A 81 0.66 10.42 5.89
CA GLY A 81 0.59 10.97 4.53
C GLY A 81 1.58 10.33 3.57
N HIS A 82 1.95 11.11 2.54
CA HIS A 82 2.65 10.63 1.36
C HIS A 82 4.13 11.04 1.36
N ASP A 83 4.96 10.22 0.72
CA ASP A 83 6.32 10.61 0.33
C ASP A 83 6.31 11.44 -0.97
N SER A 84 7.47 11.96 -1.35
CA SER A 84 7.63 12.67 -2.62
C SER A 84 7.47 11.73 -3.83
N LEU A 85 7.12 12.29 -4.99
CA LEU A 85 7.03 11.52 -6.24
C LEU A 85 8.37 10.84 -6.59
N GLU A 86 9.48 11.53 -6.38
CA GLU A 86 10.83 11.03 -6.62
C GLU A 86 11.16 9.83 -5.70
N GLU A 87 10.77 9.90 -4.42
CA GLU A 87 10.98 8.79 -3.48
C GLU A 87 10.26 7.51 -3.90
N ARG A 88 9.08 7.60 -4.52
CA ARG A 88 8.27 6.43 -4.92
C ARG A 88 8.44 5.98 -6.37
N GLN A 89 9.13 6.73 -7.22
CA GLN A 89 9.47 6.32 -8.60
C GLN A 89 10.26 5.01 -8.65
N THR A 90 10.11 4.24 -9.71
CA THR A 90 10.88 3.00 -9.94
C THR A 90 11.56 3.02 -11.28
N LYS A 91 12.42 2.05 -11.57
CA LYS A 91 13.01 1.90 -12.91
C LYS A 91 11.94 1.73 -14.00
N ALA A 92 10.81 1.09 -13.67
CA ALA A 92 9.74 0.80 -14.62
C ALA A 92 8.65 1.88 -14.68
N PHE A 93 8.50 2.69 -13.63
CA PHE A 93 7.39 3.64 -13.48
C PHE A 93 7.87 5.01 -13.01
N TYR A 94 7.79 6.00 -13.91
CA TYR A 94 8.03 7.41 -13.61
C TYR A 94 6.86 8.06 -12.87
N TRP A 95 5.62 7.67 -13.19
CA TRP A 95 4.43 8.11 -12.47
C TRP A 95 3.91 6.98 -11.59
N VAL A 96 4.10 7.12 -10.28
CA VAL A 96 3.68 6.14 -9.27
C VAL A 96 2.60 6.75 -8.40
N GLY A 97 1.42 6.14 -8.42
CA GLY A 97 0.33 6.50 -7.52
C GLY A 97 0.57 5.94 -6.14
N GLN A 98 -0.05 6.53 -5.12
CA GLN A 98 0.12 6.08 -3.74
C GLN A 98 -1.15 6.22 -2.93
N ASN A 99 -1.50 5.15 -2.21
CA ASN A 99 -2.50 5.20 -1.15
C ASN A 99 -1.81 5.04 0.19
N TRP A 100 -2.27 5.80 1.18
CA TRP A 100 -1.81 5.72 2.56
C TRP A 100 -3.00 5.63 3.52
N ALA A 101 -2.87 4.85 4.59
CA ALA A 101 -3.82 4.85 5.70
C ALA A 101 -3.15 4.46 7.02
N GLY A 102 -3.60 5.09 8.09
CA GLY A 102 -3.42 4.57 9.44
C GLY A 102 -4.48 3.51 9.74
N ALA A 103 -4.10 2.24 9.88
CA ALA A 103 -5.07 1.14 10.05
C ALA A 103 -4.54 -0.03 10.90
N ARG A 104 -5.48 -0.75 11.54
CA ARG A 104 -5.18 -1.95 12.36
C ARG A 104 -4.76 -3.16 11.53
N SER A 105 -5.19 -3.22 10.27
CA SER A 105 -4.95 -4.35 9.38
C SER A 105 -4.89 -3.91 7.93
N ILE A 106 -4.22 -4.73 7.11
CA ILE A 106 -4.11 -4.55 5.66
C ILE A 106 -5.50 -4.53 5.00
N SER A 107 -6.33 -5.55 5.23
CA SER A 107 -7.68 -5.59 4.67
C SER A 107 -8.53 -4.40 5.11
N GLY A 108 -8.34 -3.92 6.34
CA GLY A 108 -9.01 -2.73 6.86
C GLY A 108 -8.66 -1.47 6.08
N ALA A 109 -7.37 -1.24 5.81
CA ALA A 109 -6.92 -0.10 4.99
C ALA A 109 -7.47 -0.17 3.56
N VAL A 110 -7.33 -1.32 2.90
CA VAL A 110 -7.79 -1.49 1.51
C VAL A 110 -9.31 -1.32 1.41
N ARG A 111 -10.06 -1.79 2.42
CA ARG A 111 -11.51 -1.55 2.51
C ARG A 111 -11.86 -0.08 2.68
N ILE A 112 -11.18 0.65 3.57
CA ILE A 112 -11.43 2.10 3.78
C ILE A 112 -11.21 2.87 2.48
N TRP A 113 -10.11 2.58 1.78
CA TRP A 113 -9.83 3.18 0.47
C TRP A 113 -10.91 2.85 -0.55
N PHE A 114 -11.33 1.58 -0.64
CA PHE A 114 -12.35 1.18 -1.58
C PHE A 114 -13.72 1.79 -1.27
N ASP A 115 -14.09 1.87 0.02
CA ASP A 115 -15.37 2.40 0.49
C ASP A 115 -15.61 3.87 0.13
N GLU A 116 -14.58 4.62 -0.29
CA GLU A 116 -14.74 5.96 -0.86
C GLU A 116 -15.60 5.96 -2.13
N HIS A 117 -15.83 4.80 -2.77
CA HIS A 117 -16.80 4.65 -3.86
C HIS A 117 -18.21 5.14 -3.50
N LYS A 118 -18.56 5.17 -2.20
CA LYS A 118 -19.87 5.64 -1.70
C LYS A 118 -20.03 7.15 -1.85
N ASP A 119 -18.92 7.87 -1.98
CA ASP A 119 -18.85 9.32 -2.09
C ASP A 119 -18.35 9.79 -3.47
N TYR A 120 -17.95 8.87 -4.36
CA TYR A 120 -17.51 9.16 -5.72
C TYR A 120 -18.65 9.02 -6.74
N SER A 121 -18.79 10.00 -7.63
CA SER A 121 -19.70 9.94 -8.78
C SER A 121 -18.90 9.79 -10.07
N TYR A 122 -19.01 8.62 -10.70
CA TYR A 122 -18.34 8.35 -11.99
C TYR A 122 -18.83 9.27 -13.11
N ARG A 123 -20.15 9.54 -13.17
CA ARG A 123 -20.76 10.33 -14.25
C ARG A 123 -20.21 11.76 -14.32
N SER A 124 -19.98 12.37 -13.16
CA SER A 124 -19.47 13.74 -13.05
C SER A 124 -17.98 13.80 -12.75
N ASN A 125 -17.31 12.65 -12.60
CA ASN A 125 -15.94 12.52 -12.13
C ASN A 125 -15.65 13.39 -10.88
N THR A 126 -16.54 13.35 -9.89
CA THR A 126 -16.45 14.20 -8.70
C THR A 126 -16.57 13.39 -7.41
N CYS A 127 -15.95 13.89 -6.35
CA CYS A 127 -16.13 13.42 -4.98
C CYS A 127 -17.10 14.35 -4.25
N LYS A 128 -17.94 13.82 -3.35
CA LYS A 128 -18.80 14.65 -2.50
C LYS A 128 -17.97 15.68 -1.71
N ALA A 129 -18.55 16.87 -1.50
CA ALA A 129 -17.89 17.94 -0.75
C ALA A 129 -17.43 17.47 0.64
N GLY A 130 -16.17 17.76 0.98
CA GLY A 130 -15.55 17.36 2.26
C GLY A 130 -15.19 15.87 2.36
N LYS A 131 -15.29 15.10 1.26
CA LYS A 131 -14.88 13.69 1.21
C LYS A 131 -13.60 13.51 0.40
N THR A 132 -12.96 12.35 0.58
CA THR A 132 -11.81 11.90 -0.20
C THR A 132 -12.25 10.71 -1.05
N CYS A 133 -11.84 10.71 -2.33
CA CYS A 133 -12.13 9.62 -3.27
C CYS A 133 -10.89 9.15 -4.05
N GLY A 134 -9.74 9.80 -3.82
CA GLY A 134 -8.51 9.51 -4.56
C GLY A 134 -8.01 8.09 -4.35
N HIS A 135 -8.25 7.51 -3.16
CA HIS A 135 -7.80 6.16 -2.86
C HIS A 135 -8.64 5.11 -3.61
N TYR A 136 -9.98 5.30 -3.63
CA TYR A 136 -10.86 4.44 -4.41
C TYR A 136 -10.50 4.48 -5.90
N THR A 137 -10.32 5.68 -6.44
CA THR A 137 -10.05 5.82 -7.86
C THR A 137 -8.71 5.22 -8.26
N GLN A 138 -7.71 5.25 -7.37
CA GLN A 138 -6.45 4.56 -7.60
C GLN A 138 -6.63 3.03 -7.65
N ILE A 139 -7.45 2.43 -6.77
CA ILE A 139 -7.75 0.99 -6.82
C ILE A 139 -8.51 0.63 -8.12
N ALA A 140 -9.46 1.49 -8.51
CA ALA A 140 -10.31 1.32 -9.69
C ALA A 140 -9.63 1.67 -11.01
N TRP A 141 -8.38 2.16 -10.99
CA TRP A 141 -7.74 2.72 -12.17
C TRP A 141 -7.43 1.64 -13.21
N ALA A 142 -8.04 1.74 -14.39
CA ALA A 142 -8.00 0.66 -15.39
C ALA A 142 -6.58 0.39 -15.92
N THR A 143 -5.77 1.44 -16.07
CA THR A 143 -4.42 1.35 -16.66
C THR A 143 -3.33 0.97 -15.65
N THR A 144 -3.63 0.95 -14.35
CA THR A 144 -2.69 0.46 -13.33
C THR A 144 -2.53 -1.05 -13.48
N GLN A 145 -1.29 -1.53 -13.50
CA GLN A 145 -0.93 -2.93 -13.76
C GLN A 145 -0.17 -3.57 -12.60
N LYS A 146 0.64 -2.77 -11.92
CA LYS A 146 1.54 -3.20 -10.85
C LYS A 146 1.14 -2.62 -9.51
N LEU A 147 1.26 -3.43 -8.48
CA LEU A 147 1.03 -3.09 -7.09
C LEU A 147 2.23 -3.50 -6.26
N GLY A 148 2.69 -2.62 -5.39
CA GLY A 148 3.61 -2.98 -4.33
C GLY A 148 3.27 -2.22 -3.06
N CYS A 149 3.17 -2.92 -1.95
CA CYS A 149 2.71 -2.33 -0.69
C CYS A 149 3.70 -2.59 0.45
N GLY A 150 3.51 -1.84 1.54
CA GLY A 150 4.22 -1.99 2.79
C GLY A 150 3.30 -1.79 3.99
N TYR A 151 3.64 -2.44 5.10
CA TYR A 151 2.93 -2.33 6.36
C TYR A 151 3.94 -2.27 7.50
N GLN A 152 3.72 -1.34 8.42
CA GLN A 152 4.48 -1.25 9.66
C GLN A 152 3.53 -1.04 10.82
N LYS A 153 3.73 -1.81 11.90
CA LYS A 153 3.09 -1.51 13.19
C LYS A 153 3.68 -0.22 13.75
N CYS A 154 2.82 0.74 14.05
CA CYS A 154 3.19 2.06 14.53
C CYS A 154 2.42 2.36 15.82
N THR A 155 3.09 2.96 16.79
CA THR A 155 2.49 3.36 18.07
C THR A 155 2.46 4.88 18.19
N GLY A 156 1.70 5.39 19.15
CA GLY A 156 1.61 6.83 19.44
C GLY A 156 0.36 7.51 18.89
N ARG A 157 0.22 8.80 19.23
CA ARG A 157 -1.02 9.58 19.00
C ARG A 157 -1.43 9.69 17.53
N ASN A 158 -0.46 9.64 16.60
CA ASN A 158 -0.72 9.71 15.16
C ASN A 158 -1.17 8.37 14.56
N PHE A 159 -1.05 7.26 15.31
CA PHE A 159 -1.44 5.92 14.89
C PHE A 159 -2.36 5.28 15.93
N PRO A 160 -3.55 5.86 16.20
CA PRO A 160 -4.50 5.30 17.17
C PRO A 160 -4.98 3.90 16.76
N PHE A 161 -4.87 3.57 15.48
CA PHE A 161 -5.20 2.27 14.90
C PHE A 161 -3.98 1.36 14.70
N GLY A 162 -2.79 1.74 15.16
CA GLY A 162 -1.67 0.81 15.36
C GLY A 162 -0.82 0.44 14.14
N GLY A 163 -1.02 1.05 12.96
CA GLY A 163 -0.18 0.74 11.80
C GLY A 163 -0.24 1.73 10.66
N SER A 164 0.86 1.83 9.91
CA SER A 164 1.02 2.58 8.67
C SER A 164 0.91 1.60 7.50
N VAL A 165 -0.09 1.79 6.63
CA VAL A 165 -0.33 0.96 5.45
C VAL A 165 -0.13 1.82 4.21
N VAL A 166 0.75 1.37 3.30
CA VAL A 166 1.11 2.09 2.09
C VAL A 166 1.01 1.16 0.89
N CYS A 167 0.42 1.62 -0.21
CA CYS A 167 0.48 0.93 -1.50
C CYS A 167 0.91 1.91 -2.59
N ASN A 168 1.88 1.49 -3.40
CA ASN A 168 2.35 2.16 -4.60
C ASN A 168 1.82 1.44 -5.84
N TYR A 169 1.44 2.22 -6.86
CA TYR A 169 0.73 1.74 -8.04
C TYR A 169 1.46 2.16 -9.32
N GLY A 170 1.71 1.20 -10.21
CA GLY A 170 2.44 1.40 -11.46
C GLY A 170 1.62 1.05 -12.71
N PRO A 171 1.39 1.99 -13.64
CA PRO A 171 1.44 3.44 -13.43
C PRO A 171 0.35 3.91 -12.45
N GLY A 172 0.55 5.09 -11.85
CA GLY A 172 -0.43 5.74 -10.97
C GLY A 172 -1.66 6.26 -11.71
N SER A 173 -2.74 6.53 -10.97
CA SER A 173 -3.91 7.22 -11.51
C SER A 173 -3.59 8.67 -11.86
N VAL A 174 -4.34 9.21 -12.83
CA VAL A 174 -4.32 10.64 -13.21
C VAL A 174 -5.76 11.15 -13.14
N ILE A 175 -6.10 11.78 -12.02
CA ILE A 175 -7.40 12.45 -11.80
C ILE A 175 -7.14 13.92 -11.51
#